data_AF-A0A6C0H4I4-F1
#
_entry.id   AF-A0A6C0H4I4-F1
#
_cell.length_a   1.000
_cell.length_b   1.000
_cell.length_c   1.000
_cell.angle_alpha   90.00
_cell.angle_beta   90.00
_cell.angle_gamma   90.00
#
_symmetry.space_group_name_H-M   'P 1'
#
loop_
_entity.id
_entity.type
_entity.pdbx_description
1 polymer ?
#
loop_
_entity_poly.entity_id
_entity_poly.type
_entity_poly.pdbx_seq_one_letter_code
_entity_poly.pdbx_strand_id
1 'polypeptide(L)'
;MSKDIFLKYLNEKVDTLESNTKCLISNELLTTNFITLECNHKFNYMELYNEVLEQKTKKLLDNSKLKLNEVKCPYCRAITKNILPYLKYYDTKIIKGVNYPYDLSIKLNECQYIEKNSELCKKSACITKLGIFCNSHVKYNIKEEEILNTISGDVLNAYKKKTIQTIKTELRENNIKLSGKKEELINRLLIYYETIKQ
;
A
#
# COMPACT_ATOMS: atom_id res chain seq x y z
N MET A 1 11.40 -31.39 -34.27
CA MET A 1 11.85 -30.05 -33.83
C MET A 1 13.06 -30.23 -32.93
N SER A 2 14.23 -29.72 -33.35
CA SER A 2 15.49 -30.07 -32.68
C SER A 2 15.53 -29.54 -31.25
N LYS A 3 15.94 -30.40 -30.32
CA LYS A 3 16.21 -30.09 -28.91
C LYS A 3 17.15 -28.88 -28.77
N ASP A 4 17.99 -28.66 -29.77
CA ASP A 4 18.93 -27.53 -29.85
C ASP A 4 18.24 -26.19 -30.07
N ILE A 5 17.12 -26.16 -30.80
CA ILE A 5 16.33 -24.93 -30.98
C ILE A 5 15.64 -24.55 -29.67
N PHE A 6 15.13 -25.55 -28.93
CA PHE A 6 14.51 -25.35 -27.62
C PHE A 6 15.55 -24.92 -26.57
N LEU A 7 16.73 -25.54 -26.56
CA LEU A 7 17.85 -25.14 -25.69
C LEU A 7 18.39 -23.74 -26.02
N LYS A 8 18.43 -23.37 -27.30
CA LYS A 8 18.82 -22.01 -27.72
C LYS A 8 17.82 -20.95 -27.25
N TYR A 9 16.51 -21.25 -27.33
CA TYR A 9 15.46 -20.39 -26.77
C TYR A 9 15.52 -20.25 -25.24
N LEU A 10 15.95 -21.30 -24.52
CA LEU A 10 16.12 -21.25 -23.06
C LEU A 10 17.39 -20.49 -22.64
N ASN A 11 18.46 -20.58 -23.44
CA ASN A 11 19.74 -19.93 -23.14
C ASN A 11 19.77 -18.43 -23.48
N GLU A 12 18.84 -17.92 -24.30
CA GLU A 12 18.70 -16.48 -24.59
C GLU A 12 17.99 -15.69 -23.47
N LYS A 13 17.53 -16.34 -22.39
CA LYS A 13 16.97 -15.68 -21.19
C LYS A 13 17.77 -15.96 -19.92
N VAL A 14 19.09 -15.86 -19.99
CA VAL A 14 19.93 -15.79 -18.78
C VAL A 14 20.24 -14.34 -18.47
N ASP A 15 19.23 -13.59 -18.04
CA ASP A 15 19.42 -12.37 -17.26
C ASP A 15 19.39 -12.74 -15.78
N THR A 16 20.53 -13.21 -15.29
CA THR A 16 20.76 -13.72 -13.92
C THR A 16 20.73 -12.66 -12.81
N LEU A 17 20.01 -11.54 -12.99
CA LEU A 17 19.83 -10.50 -11.96
C LEU A 17 18.38 -9.97 -11.85
N GLU A 18 17.46 -10.34 -12.77
CA GLU A 18 16.12 -9.73 -12.83
C GLU A 18 15.00 -10.43 -12.03
N SER A 19 15.16 -11.69 -11.59
CA SER A 19 14.03 -12.42 -10.96
C SER A 19 13.74 -11.98 -9.52
N ASN A 20 14.74 -11.42 -8.82
CA ASN A 20 14.61 -11.02 -7.41
C ASN A 20 13.96 -9.65 -7.21
N THR A 21 13.70 -8.92 -8.30
CA THR A 21 13.15 -7.55 -8.28
C THR A 21 11.74 -7.47 -8.87
N LYS A 22 11.16 -8.60 -9.30
CA LYS A 22 9.81 -8.66 -9.87
C LYS A 22 8.81 -9.36 -8.94
N CYS A 23 7.56 -8.94 -9.00
CA CYS A 23 6.44 -9.57 -8.33
C CYS A 23 6.05 -10.85 -9.09
N LEU A 24 5.94 -11.97 -8.38
CA LEU A 24 5.61 -13.26 -9.01
C LEU A 24 4.14 -13.44 -9.41
N ILE A 25 3.27 -12.47 -9.11
CA ILE A 25 1.86 -12.47 -9.56
C ILE A 25 1.73 -11.63 -10.84
N SER A 26 2.11 -10.35 -10.79
CA SER A 26 1.92 -9.43 -11.90
C SER A 26 3.08 -9.42 -12.91
N ASN A 27 4.23 -10.01 -12.57
CA ASN A 27 5.50 -9.90 -13.31
C ASN A 27 6.05 -8.46 -13.44
N GLU A 28 5.46 -7.50 -12.70
CA GLU A 28 5.92 -6.12 -12.60
C GLU A 28 7.05 -5.98 -11.57
N LEU A 29 7.75 -4.84 -11.58
CA LEU A 29 8.74 -4.54 -10.55
C LEU A 29 8.13 -4.51 -9.13
N LEU A 30 8.93 -4.93 -8.15
CA LEU A 30 8.57 -4.86 -6.74
C LEU A 30 8.48 -3.39 -6.30
N THR A 31 7.32 -3.04 -5.76
CA THR A 31 7.01 -1.75 -5.16
C THR A 31 7.65 -1.62 -3.78
N THR A 32 7.71 -0.39 -3.25
CA THR A 32 8.37 -0.09 -1.97
C THR A 32 7.87 -0.92 -0.78
N ASN A 33 6.56 -1.25 -0.73
CA ASN A 33 5.97 -2.06 0.34
C ASN A 33 5.69 -3.51 -0.11
N PHE A 34 6.59 -4.12 -0.89
CA PHE A 34 6.48 -5.53 -1.21
C PHE A 34 6.46 -6.41 0.06
N ILE A 35 5.78 -7.55 -0.03
CA ILE A 35 5.69 -8.53 1.04
C ILE A 35 6.56 -9.72 0.69
N THR A 36 7.36 -10.19 1.65
CA THR A 36 8.06 -11.48 1.57
C THR A 36 7.34 -12.48 2.47
N LEU A 37 6.86 -13.57 1.90
CA LEU A 37 6.24 -14.66 2.67
C LEU A 37 7.32 -15.55 3.31
N GLU A 38 6.95 -16.43 4.25
CA GLU A 38 7.88 -17.37 4.93
C GLU A 38 8.62 -18.29 3.93
N CYS A 39 8.03 -18.53 2.76
CA CYS A 39 8.64 -19.29 1.66
C CYS A 39 9.61 -18.46 0.80
N ASN A 40 9.99 -17.26 1.24
CA ASN A 40 10.89 -16.30 0.59
C ASN A 40 10.40 -15.71 -0.75
N HIS A 41 9.17 -16.03 -1.18
CA HIS A 41 8.58 -15.42 -2.36
C HIS A 41 8.11 -13.99 -2.07
N LYS A 42 8.36 -13.10 -3.04
CA LYS A 42 8.08 -11.66 -2.94
C LYS A 42 6.93 -11.26 -3.85
N PHE A 43 6.05 -10.43 -3.32
CA PHE A 43 4.87 -9.95 -4.02
C PHE A 43 4.60 -8.48 -3.73
N ASN A 44 4.04 -7.76 -4.69
CA ASN A 44 3.48 -6.45 -4.44
C ASN A 44 2.28 -6.56 -3.50
N TYR A 45 2.14 -5.59 -2.59
CA TYR A 45 1.13 -5.63 -1.55
C TYR A 45 -0.29 -5.78 -2.11
N MET A 46 -0.64 -4.99 -3.13
CA MET A 46 -1.97 -5.00 -3.73
C MET A 46 -2.29 -6.33 -4.41
N GLU A 47 -1.35 -6.86 -5.19
CA GLU A 47 -1.52 -8.15 -5.88
C GLU A 47 -1.71 -9.29 -4.89
N LEU A 48 -0.87 -9.34 -3.86
CA LEU A 48 -1.00 -10.35 -2.81
C LEU A 48 -2.28 -10.16 -1.99
N TYR A 49 -2.70 -8.93 -1.72
CA TYR A 49 -3.95 -8.64 -1.01
C TYR A 49 -5.16 -9.17 -1.77
N ASN A 50 -5.25 -8.90 -3.07
CA ASN A 50 -6.36 -9.37 -3.91
C ASN A 50 -6.39 -10.90 -3.96
N GLU A 51 -5.24 -11.53 -4.15
CA GLU A 51 -5.12 -12.98 -4.19
C GLU A 51 -5.52 -13.62 -2.84
N VAL A 52 -5.04 -13.09 -1.71
CA VAL A 52 -5.44 -13.60 -0.37
C VAL A 52 -6.93 -13.36 -0.11
N LEU A 53 -7.47 -12.22 -0.55
CA LEU A 53 -8.89 -11.95 -0.45
C LEU A 53 -9.70 -13.03 -1.19
N GLU A 54 -9.30 -13.38 -2.41
CA GLU A 54 -9.95 -14.46 -3.17
C GLU A 54 -9.83 -15.81 -2.47
N GLN A 55 -8.63 -16.17 -1.99
CA GLN A 55 -8.40 -17.40 -1.23
C GLN A 55 -9.28 -17.54 0.01
N LYS A 56 -9.64 -16.43 0.66
CA LYS A 56 -10.41 -16.41 1.92
C LYS A 56 -11.91 -16.26 1.73
N THR A 57 -12.34 -15.61 0.65
CA THR A 57 -13.75 -15.24 0.45
C THR A 57 -14.45 -16.08 -0.61
N LYS A 58 -13.75 -16.52 -1.66
CA LYS A 58 -14.33 -17.35 -2.70
C LYS A 58 -14.20 -18.82 -2.31
N LYS A 59 -15.23 -19.61 -2.60
CA LYS A 59 -15.14 -21.08 -2.56
C LYS A 59 -14.27 -21.52 -3.73
N LEU A 60 -12.94 -21.51 -3.53
CA LEU A 60 -12.03 -22.13 -4.48
C LEU A 60 -12.34 -23.63 -4.55
N LEU A 61 -12.17 -24.22 -5.73
CA LEU A 61 -12.21 -25.69 -5.93
C LEU A 61 -11.13 -26.43 -5.12
N ASP A 62 -10.20 -25.67 -4.56
CA ASP A 62 -9.13 -26.12 -3.68
C ASP A 62 -9.68 -26.37 -2.26
N ASN A 63 -9.75 -27.64 -1.88
CA ASN A 63 -10.28 -28.11 -0.59
C ASN A 63 -9.41 -27.75 0.63
N SER A 64 -8.28 -27.06 0.43
CA SER A 64 -7.37 -26.67 1.51
C SER A 64 -7.97 -25.55 2.37
N LYS A 65 -8.65 -25.91 3.47
CA LYS A 65 -9.19 -24.94 4.45
C LYS A 65 -8.04 -24.25 5.19
N LEU A 66 -7.76 -23.00 4.83
CA LEU A 66 -6.81 -22.15 5.56
C LEU A 66 -7.42 -21.66 6.88
N LYS A 67 -6.65 -21.66 7.96
CA LYS A 67 -7.05 -21.02 9.23
C LYS A 67 -7.09 -19.51 9.09
N LEU A 68 -7.72 -18.83 10.05
CA LEU A 68 -7.87 -17.38 10.02
C LEU A 68 -6.55 -16.63 9.83
N ASN A 69 -5.48 -17.08 10.49
CA ASN A 69 -4.17 -16.44 10.48
C ASN A 69 -3.23 -16.98 9.39
N GLU A 70 -3.71 -17.79 8.45
CA GLU A 70 -2.87 -18.44 7.45
C GLU A 70 -3.05 -17.84 6.06
N VAL A 71 -1.95 -17.62 5.34
CA VAL A 71 -1.93 -17.19 3.94
C VAL A 71 -1.24 -18.24 3.10
N LYS A 72 -1.82 -18.58 1.95
CA LYS A 72 -1.21 -19.52 1.01
C LYS A 72 -0.43 -18.76 -0.04
N CYS A 73 0.84 -19.11 -0.22
CA CYS A 73 1.68 -18.53 -1.25
C CYS A 73 1.07 -18.81 -2.64
N PRO A 74 0.82 -17.78 -3.47
CA PRO A 74 0.24 -17.97 -4.81
C PRO A 74 1.16 -18.74 -5.76
N TYR A 75 2.47 -18.65 -5.54
CA TYR A 75 3.48 -19.27 -6.39
C TYR A 75 3.76 -20.74 -6.00
N CYS A 76 4.15 -20.99 -4.75
CA CYS A 76 4.59 -22.33 -4.31
C CYS A 76 3.57 -23.06 -3.41
N ARG A 77 2.42 -22.44 -3.12
CA ARG A 77 1.34 -23.00 -2.29
C ARG A 77 1.70 -23.28 -0.82
N ALA A 78 2.92 -22.96 -0.38
CA ALA A 78 3.32 -23.01 1.03
C ALA A 78 2.45 -22.09 1.90
N ILE A 79 2.18 -22.50 3.14
CA ILE A 79 1.34 -21.75 4.07
C ILE A 79 2.23 -20.92 5.00
N THR A 80 1.98 -19.61 5.05
CA THR A 80 2.54 -18.66 6.02
C THR A 80 1.56 -18.49 7.17
N LYS A 81 2.04 -18.46 8.42
CA LYS A 81 1.19 -18.44 9.64
C LYS A 81 0.76 -17.05 10.10
N ASN A 82 1.02 -16.05 9.27
CA ASN A 82 0.62 -14.66 9.46
C ASN A 82 -0.22 -14.17 8.28
N ILE A 83 -1.12 -13.24 8.58
CA ILE A 83 -1.91 -12.54 7.57
C ILE A 83 -1.20 -11.26 7.11
N LEU A 84 -1.74 -10.63 6.07
CA LEU A 84 -1.18 -9.37 5.59
C LEU A 84 -1.37 -8.26 6.63
N PRO A 85 -0.50 -7.24 6.68
CA PRO A 85 -0.77 -6.05 7.45
C PRO A 85 -1.86 -5.22 6.77
N TYR A 86 -2.76 -4.62 7.54
CA TYR A 86 -3.59 -3.54 7.01
C TYR A 86 -2.73 -2.29 6.82
N LEU A 87 -2.70 -1.78 5.60
CA LEU A 87 -1.96 -0.58 5.23
C LEU A 87 -2.94 0.48 4.69
N LYS A 88 -3.25 1.50 5.52
CA LYS A 88 -4.11 2.63 5.15
C LYS A 88 -3.59 3.35 3.89
N TYR A 89 -2.27 3.35 3.70
CA TYR A 89 -1.62 3.94 2.53
C TYR A 89 -2.14 3.40 1.19
N TYR A 90 -2.59 2.15 1.14
CA TYR A 90 -3.13 1.53 -0.07
C TYR A 90 -4.65 1.61 -0.20
N ASP A 91 -5.34 2.33 0.70
CA ASP A 91 -6.79 2.51 0.64
C ASP A 91 -7.57 1.17 0.57
N THR A 92 -7.04 0.12 1.22
CA THR A 92 -7.66 -1.20 1.24
C THR A 92 -8.74 -1.29 2.31
N LYS A 93 -9.69 -2.22 2.14
CA LYS A 93 -10.68 -2.50 3.20
C LYS A 93 -10.05 -3.39 4.27
N ILE A 94 -10.44 -3.14 5.52
CA ILE A 94 -10.11 -4.02 6.65
C ILE A 94 -11.00 -5.26 6.57
N ILE A 95 -10.37 -6.42 6.40
CA ILE A 95 -11.05 -7.71 6.21
C ILE A 95 -10.41 -8.75 7.14
N LYS A 96 -11.27 -9.34 7.98
CA LYS A 96 -10.86 -10.35 8.97
C LYS A 96 -10.32 -11.59 8.26
N GLY A 97 -9.14 -12.05 8.67
CA GLY A 97 -8.43 -13.19 8.07
C GLY A 97 -7.67 -12.87 6.78
N VAL A 98 -7.71 -11.63 6.30
CA VAL A 98 -6.93 -11.16 5.13
C VAL A 98 -5.87 -10.16 5.60
N ASN A 99 -6.29 -9.06 6.24
CA ASN A 99 -5.39 -8.02 6.75
C ASN A 99 -5.69 -7.58 8.20
N TYR A 100 -6.55 -8.31 8.90
CA TYR A 100 -6.93 -8.08 10.29
C TYR A 100 -7.21 -9.41 11.01
N PRO A 101 -6.85 -9.60 12.30
CA PRO A 101 -6.35 -8.63 13.28
C PRO A 101 -4.85 -8.30 13.18
N TYR A 102 -4.46 -7.13 13.68
CA TYR A 102 -3.09 -6.61 13.61
C TYR A 102 -2.06 -7.53 14.29
N ASP A 103 -2.41 -8.17 15.41
CA ASP A 103 -1.48 -9.01 16.18
C ASP A 103 -1.06 -10.29 15.44
N LEU A 104 -1.85 -10.69 14.44
CA LEU A 104 -1.57 -11.87 13.61
C LEU A 104 -0.94 -11.48 12.26
N SER A 105 -0.74 -10.18 12.02
CA SER A 105 -0.23 -9.68 10.75
C SER A 105 1.28 -9.66 10.67
N ILE A 106 1.81 -9.76 9.44
CA ILE A 106 3.22 -9.59 9.14
C ILE A 106 3.65 -8.16 9.48
N LYS A 107 4.70 -8.01 10.27
CA LYS A 107 5.31 -6.71 10.57
C LYS A 107 6.35 -6.37 9.50
N LEU A 108 6.12 -5.28 8.77
CA LEU A 108 7.03 -4.85 7.69
C LEU A 108 8.12 -3.91 8.20
N ASN A 109 7.72 -2.76 8.72
CA ASN A 109 8.61 -1.72 9.22
C ASN A 109 8.08 -1.16 10.55
N GLU A 110 8.90 -0.36 11.21
CA GLU A 110 8.54 0.38 12.41
C GLU A 110 8.30 1.85 12.11
N CYS A 111 7.24 2.42 12.69
CA CYS A 111 6.89 3.82 12.48
C CYS A 111 7.94 4.75 13.07
N GLN A 112 8.38 5.71 12.25
CA GLN A 112 9.41 6.72 12.56
C GLN A 112 8.82 8.04 13.08
N TYR A 113 7.51 8.10 13.35
CA TYR A 113 6.90 9.30 13.92
C TYR A 113 7.40 9.53 15.35
N ILE A 114 7.79 10.77 15.63
CA ILE A 114 8.23 11.22 16.96
C ILE A 114 7.00 11.76 17.70
N GLU A 115 6.66 11.09 18.80
CA GLU A 115 5.56 11.46 19.68
C GLU A 115 5.90 12.72 20.50
N LYS A 116 4.92 13.27 21.21
CA LYS A 116 5.10 14.50 22.01
C LYS A 116 6.13 14.37 23.13
N ASN A 117 6.35 13.16 23.61
CA ASN A 117 7.36 12.84 24.63
C ASN A 117 8.75 12.58 24.03
N SER A 118 8.96 12.88 22.75
CA SER A 118 10.20 12.62 21.99
C SER A 118 10.53 11.14 21.79
N GLU A 119 9.59 10.23 22.02
CA GLU A 119 9.75 8.81 21.74
C GLU A 119 9.26 8.43 20.33
N LEU A 120 9.83 7.36 19.78
CA LEU A 120 9.37 6.81 18.49
C LEU A 120 8.12 5.95 18.69
N CYS A 121 7.16 6.11 17.79
CA CYS A 121 5.89 5.36 17.82
C CYS A 121 6.09 3.83 17.72
N LYS A 122 7.04 3.35 16.93
CA LYS A 122 7.42 1.91 16.74
C LYS A 122 6.31 0.94 16.31
N LYS A 123 5.09 1.42 16.07
CA LYS A 123 3.98 0.60 15.52
C LYS A 123 4.31 0.13 14.10
N SER A 124 3.70 -0.98 13.68
CA SER A 124 3.85 -1.50 12.31
C SER A 124 3.49 -0.43 11.27
N ALA A 125 4.36 -0.27 10.29
CA ALA A 125 4.35 0.84 9.35
C ALA A 125 4.66 0.41 7.91
N CYS A 126 4.24 1.26 6.99
CA CYS A 126 4.59 1.21 5.59
C CYS A 126 5.48 2.40 5.20
N ILE A 127 6.27 2.21 4.15
CA ILE A 127 7.05 3.22 3.48
C ILE A 127 6.11 4.05 2.60
N THR A 128 6.10 5.37 2.82
CA THR A 128 5.39 6.38 2.04
C THR A 128 6.40 7.38 1.48
N LYS A 129 5.98 8.31 0.60
CA LYS A 129 6.89 9.37 0.12
C LYS A 129 7.38 10.29 1.23
N LEU A 130 6.60 10.44 2.29
CA LEU A 130 6.92 11.30 3.43
C LEU A 130 7.80 10.61 4.48
N GLY A 131 8.02 9.30 4.37
CA GLY A 131 8.74 8.49 5.37
C GLY A 131 7.99 7.21 5.77
N ILE A 132 8.40 6.59 6.88
CA ILE A 132 7.86 5.32 7.35
C ILE A 132 6.83 5.55 8.46
N PHE A 133 5.55 5.33 8.16
CA PHE A 133 4.45 5.66 9.07
C PHE A 133 3.45 4.53 9.24
N CYS A 134 2.91 4.40 10.46
CA CYS A 134 1.81 3.49 10.77
C CYS A 134 0.46 4.09 10.35
N ASN A 135 -0.60 3.27 10.38
CA ASN A 135 -1.94 3.69 9.94
C ASN A 135 -2.51 4.94 10.64
N SER A 136 -2.06 5.26 11.86
CA SER A 136 -2.45 6.49 12.57
C SER A 136 -1.65 7.72 12.14
N HIS A 137 -0.45 7.53 11.58
CA HIS A 137 0.47 8.61 11.20
C HIS A 137 0.65 8.77 9.69
N VAL A 138 0.14 7.85 8.88
CA VAL A 138 0.00 8.04 7.43
C VAL A 138 -0.98 9.19 7.19
N LYS A 139 -0.46 10.25 6.54
CA LYS A 139 -1.24 11.47 6.24
C LYS A 139 -2.13 11.29 5.01
N TYR A 140 -1.57 10.73 3.95
CA TYR A 140 -2.21 10.56 2.66
C TYR A 140 -2.08 9.11 2.20
N ASN A 141 -3.09 8.59 1.53
CA ASN A 141 -2.98 7.34 0.78
C ASN A 141 -2.28 7.58 -0.57
N ILE A 142 -1.92 6.50 -1.27
CA ILE A 142 -1.18 6.57 -2.53
C ILE A 142 -1.90 7.39 -3.61
N LYS A 143 -3.24 7.27 -3.71
CA LYS A 143 -4.05 8.03 -4.67
C LYS A 143 -4.07 9.52 -4.33
N GLU A 144 -4.22 9.85 -3.05
CA GLU A 144 -4.17 11.23 -2.55
C GLU A 144 -2.77 11.84 -2.81
N GLU A 145 -1.70 11.09 -2.59
CA GLU A 145 -0.35 11.54 -2.93
C GLU A 145 -0.19 11.76 -4.44
N GLU A 146 -0.69 10.86 -5.28
CA GLU A 146 -0.67 11.02 -6.73
C GLU A 146 -1.40 12.30 -7.15
N ILE A 147 -2.60 12.55 -6.64
CA ILE A 147 -3.34 13.80 -6.87
C ILE A 147 -2.46 15.00 -6.50
N LEU A 148 -1.92 15.02 -5.28
CA LEU A 148 -1.10 16.14 -4.81
C LEU A 148 0.14 16.40 -5.68
N ASN A 149 0.73 15.35 -6.27
CA ASN A 149 1.88 15.47 -7.17
C ASN A 149 1.51 16.00 -8.56
N THR A 150 0.25 15.87 -8.98
CA THR A 150 -0.24 16.36 -10.29
C THR A 150 -0.73 17.80 -10.26
N ILE A 151 -0.95 18.37 -9.06
CA ILE A 151 -1.43 19.75 -8.91
C ILE A 151 -0.38 20.73 -9.43
N SER A 152 -0.82 21.67 -10.27
CA SER A 152 0.07 22.71 -10.79
C SER A 152 0.55 23.67 -9.69
N GLY A 153 1.79 24.14 -9.82
CA GLY A 153 2.39 25.08 -8.89
C GLY A 153 1.57 26.38 -8.74
N ASP A 154 0.95 26.84 -9.83
CA ASP A 154 0.12 28.05 -9.83
C ASP A 154 -1.14 27.90 -8.96
N VAL A 155 -1.82 26.75 -9.08
CA VAL A 155 -2.98 26.44 -8.24
C VAL A 155 -2.56 26.39 -6.78
N LEU A 156 -1.47 25.67 -6.46
CA LEU A 156 -0.99 25.57 -5.08
C LEU A 156 -0.63 26.95 -4.51
N ASN A 157 0.02 27.80 -5.31
CA ASN A 157 0.40 29.16 -4.90
C ASN A 157 -0.81 30.06 -4.68
N ALA A 158 -1.86 29.93 -5.48
CA ALA A 158 -3.13 30.65 -5.27
C ALA A 158 -3.75 30.30 -3.91
N TYR A 159 -3.80 29.02 -3.54
CA TYR A 159 -4.32 28.59 -2.23
C TYR A 159 -3.41 29.00 -1.06
N LYS A 160 -2.08 29.01 -1.24
CA LYS A 160 -1.15 29.50 -0.22
C LYS A 160 -1.37 30.97 0.13
N LYS A 161 -1.80 31.79 -0.84
CA LYS A 161 -2.13 33.22 -0.65
C LYS A 161 -3.46 33.44 0.10
N LYS A 162 -4.41 32.51 0.04
CA LYS A 162 -5.69 32.61 0.76
C LYS A 162 -5.46 32.66 2.28
N THR A 163 -6.35 33.34 3.01
CA THR A 163 -6.32 33.35 4.48
C THR A 163 -6.75 31.99 5.04
N ILE A 164 -6.32 31.66 6.26
CA ILE A 164 -6.78 30.43 6.94
C ILE A 164 -8.29 30.43 7.12
N GLN A 165 -8.90 31.60 7.37
CA GLN A 165 -10.34 31.72 7.55
C GLN A 165 -11.11 31.39 6.27
N THR A 166 -10.62 31.86 5.11
CA THR A 166 -11.19 31.52 3.80
C THR A 166 -11.12 30.01 3.56
N ILE A 167 -9.94 29.40 3.76
CA ILE A 167 -9.75 27.95 3.56
C ILE A 167 -10.67 27.13 4.49
N LYS A 168 -10.80 27.53 5.77
CA LYS A 168 -11.71 26.86 6.72
C LYS A 168 -13.17 27.02 6.35
N THR A 169 -13.55 28.12 5.72
CA THR A 169 -14.93 28.35 5.25
C THR A 169 -15.25 27.41 4.10
N GLU A 170 -14.39 27.34 3.07
CA GLU A 170 -14.53 26.39 1.95
C GLU A 170 -14.57 24.93 2.43
N LEU A 171 -13.70 24.55 3.37
CA LEU A 171 -13.73 23.19 3.95
C LEU A 171 -15.05 22.92 4.70
N ARG A 172 -15.61 23.91 5.40
CA ARG A 172 -16.87 23.75 6.15
C ARG A 172 -18.05 23.59 5.20
N GLU A 173 -18.11 24.38 4.14
CA GLU A 173 -19.15 24.29 3.09
C GLU A 173 -19.20 22.90 2.45
N ASN A 174 -18.04 22.24 2.36
CA ASN A 174 -17.90 20.90 1.79
C ASN A 174 -17.93 19.78 2.85
N ASN A 175 -18.25 20.08 4.12
CA ASN A 175 -18.27 19.12 5.23
C ASN A 175 -16.94 18.38 5.50
N ILE A 176 -15.81 19.05 5.27
CA ILE A 176 -14.45 18.51 5.42
C ILE A 176 -13.85 18.93 6.77
N LYS A 177 -12.99 18.07 7.32
CA LYS A 177 -12.30 18.28 8.61
C LYS A 177 -11.45 19.57 8.63
N LEU A 178 -11.65 20.40 9.66
CA LEU A 178 -11.04 21.73 9.82
C LEU A 178 -9.76 21.79 10.68
N SER A 179 -9.29 20.66 11.22
CA SER A 179 -8.12 20.60 12.11
C SER A 179 -6.80 20.50 11.34
N GLY A 180 -5.70 21.06 11.88
CA GLY A 180 -4.35 20.86 11.35
C GLY A 180 -3.69 22.14 10.89
N LYS A 181 -2.49 22.01 10.30
CA LYS A 181 -1.72 23.13 9.76
C LYS A 181 -2.36 23.66 8.47
N LYS A 182 -2.07 24.91 8.11
CA LYS A 182 -2.62 25.55 6.89
C LYS A 182 -2.38 24.70 5.64
N GLU A 183 -1.19 24.15 5.48
CA GLU A 183 -0.83 23.28 4.35
C GLU A 183 -1.70 22.01 4.29
N GLU A 184 -1.97 21.38 5.43
CA GLU A 184 -2.84 20.19 5.49
C GLU A 184 -4.29 20.53 5.13
N LEU A 185 -4.76 21.73 5.49
CA LEU A 185 -6.08 22.21 5.10
C LEU A 185 -6.18 22.45 3.60
N ILE A 186 -5.14 23.05 3.00
CA ILE A 186 -5.04 23.26 1.55
C ILE A 186 -5.04 21.91 0.82
N ASN A 187 -4.18 20.98 1.23
CA ASN A 187 -4.06 19.68 0.58
C ASN A 187 -5.37 18.90 0.61
N ARG A 188 -6.10 18.90 1.75
CA ARG A 188 -7.42 18.25 1.82
C ARG A 188 -8.43 18.85 0.86
N LEU A 189 -8.44 20.17 0.74
CA LEU A 189 -9.37 20.87 -0.13
C LEU A 189 -9.06 20.57 -1.62
N LEU A 190 -7.78 20.57 -1.98
CA LEU A 190 -7.35 20.23 -3.33
C LEU A 190 -7.66 18.77 -3.70
N ILE A 191 -7.37 17.82 -2.79
CA ILE A 191 -7.73 16.41 -2.96
C ILE A 191 -9.24 16.26 -3.19
N TYR A 192 -10.05 16.97 -2.39
CA TYR A 192 -11.50 16.92 -2.51
C TYR A 192 -11.98 17.41 -3.89
N TYR A 193 -11.49 18.55 -4.36
CA TYR A 193 -11.91 19.09 -5.65
C TYR A 193 -11.49 18.22 -6.83
N GLU A 194 -10.32 17.60 -6.79
CA GLU A 194 -9.90 16.68 -7.86
C GLU A 194 -10.67 15.36 -7.81
N THR A 195 -11.01 14.86 -6.61
CA THR A 195 -11.84 13.65 -6.46
C THR A 195 -13.26 13.84 -7.00
N ILE A 196 -13.84 15.05 -6.92
CA ILE A 196 -15.20 15.34 -7.43
C ILE A 196 -15.27 15.52 -8.94
N LYS A 197 -14.16 15.89 -9.58
CA LYS A 197 -14.12 16.09 -11.05
C LYS A 197 -14.12 14.78 -11.84
N GLN A 198 -13.85 13.64 -11.18
CA GLN A 198 -13.80 12.30 -11.79
C GLN A 198 -15.16 11.60 -11.67
#